data_AF-A0A6J7K584-F1
#
_entry.id   AF-A0A6J7K584-F1
#
_cell.length_a   1.000
_cell.length_b   1.000
_cell.length_c   1.000
_cell.angle_alpha   90.00
_cell.angle_beta   90.00
_cell.angle_gamma   90.00
#
_symmetry.space_group_name_H-M   'P 1'
#
loop_
_entity.id
_entity.type
_entity.pdbx_description
1 polymer ?
#
loop_
_entity_poly.entity_id
_entity_poly.type
_entity_poly.pdbx_seq_one_letter_code
_entity_poly.pdbx_strand_id
1 'polypeptide(L)'
;MKPDFHNPHFGRLVAQYSRIDILETTLPEGPVTLRGTVDIPEIFLDEHRVLHSGILTTLADIIGGFTCGLAALPLWIVSTDLNISRFRFAIRGPLELNTQILRVGKSSAVAGVTLTDTGSDNALIANAVVSSALLAPPDGMPERERPFRFAASDPESLPDLRVLEFFRVTVEAHDTVSIDINDDLRNPWGIVHGGTIATLVAATAEHFGLSLPSSTAGESSAETPFYAQDTVLRFLRPGRVGPLIGVARLVGERIDGACVEVTIRDSGSDDRVAAEAVVTLRRFRESDPLRSQA
;
A
#
# COMPACT_ATOMS: atom_id res chain seq x y z
N MET A 1 -14.43 8.58 15.80
CA MET A 1 -14.55 9.90 15.14
C MET A 1 -15.64 9.83 14.07
N LYS A 2 -16.39 10.91 13.81
CA LYS A 2 -17.43 10.94 12.77
C LYS A 2 -16.80 11.14 11.38
N PRO A 3 -17.38 10.60 10.30
CA PRO A 3 -16.96 10.92 8.93
C PRO A 3 -17.05 12.42 8.65
N ASP A 4 -16.10 12.96 7.88
CA ASP A 4 -16.06 14.36 7.45
C ASP A 4 -15.39 14.46 6.08
N PHE A 5 -16.19 14.55 5.02
CA PHE A 5 -15.72 14.61 3.63
C PHE A 5 -15.38 16.03 3.17
N HIS A 6 -15.84 17.04 3.91
CA HIS A 6 -15.71 18.45 3.52
C HIS A 6 -14.48 19.11 4.14
N ASN A 7 -13.91 18.56 5.21
CA ASN A 7 -12.66 19.05 5.77
C ASN A 7 -11.46 18.68 4.87
N PRO A 8 -10.78 19.67 4.27
CA PRO A 8 -9.68 19.41 3.34
C PRO A 8 -8.41 18.88 4.02
N HIS A 9 -8.30 19.03 5.35
CA HIS A 9 -7.16 18.57 6.14
C HIS A 9 -7.40 17.20 6.79
N PHE A 10 -8.64 16.70 6.78
CA PHE A 10 -8.98 15.45 7.44
C PHE A 10 -8.78 14.24 6.52
N GLY A 11 -8.07 13.23 7.05
CA GLY A 11 -7.91 11.91 6.44
C GLY A 11 -7.23 11.87 5.07
N ARG A 12 -6.27 12.77 4.86
CA ARG A 12 -5.44 12.79 3.64
C ARG A 12 -3.97 12.53 3.90
N LEU A 13 -3.55 12.43 5.17
CA LEU A 13 -2.13 12.44 5.50
C LEU A 13 -1.38 11.24 4.91
N VAL A 14 -1.98 10.05 4.83
CA VAL A 14 -1.35 8.89 4.16
C VAL A 14 -1.07 9.18 2.68
N ALA A 15 -2.00 9.80 1.96
CA ALA A 15 -1.80 10.18 0.56
C ALA A 15 -0.75 11.28 0.42
N GLN A 16 -0.77 12.28 1.31
CA GLN A 16 0.21 13.36 1.32
C GLN A 16 1.61 12.86 1.64
N TYR A 17 1.76 12.02 2.68
CA TYR A 17 3.01 11.37 3.05
C TYR A 17 3.62 10.59 1.90
N SER A 18 2.80 9.94 1.06
CA SER A 18 3.28 9.19 -0.11
C SER A 18 3.86 10.06 -1.24
N ARG A 19 3.75 11.40 -1.13
CA ARG A 19 4.29 12.40 -2.07
C ARG A 19 3.87 12.16 -3.53
N ILE A 20 2.72 11.53 -3.74
CA ILE A 20 2.17 11.28 -5.07
C ILE A 20 1.50 12.52 -5.64
N ASP A 21 1.89 12.93 -6.84
CA ASP A 21 1.14 13.85 -7.69
C ASP A 21 0.25 13.03 -8.62
N ILE A 22 -1.06 13.28 -8.65
CA ILE A 22 -2.03 12.54 -9.46
C ILE A 22 -2.74 13.50 -10.40
N LEU A 23 -2.77 13.13 -11.68
CA LEU A 23 -3.49 13.84 -12.72
C LEU A 23 -4.48 12.90 -13.41
N GLU A 24 -5.70 13.39 -13.61
CA GLU A 24 -6.66 12.76 -14.50
C GLU A 24 -6.27 12.94 -15.96
N THR A 25 -6.10 11.81 -16.65
CA THR A 25 -5.71 11.74 -18.06
C THR A 25 -6.83 11.19 -18.94
N THR A 26 -8.05 11.10 -18.39
CA THR A 26 -9.24 10.59 -19.07
C THR A 26 -9.47 11.31 -20.39
N LEU A 27 -9.61 10.55 -21.47
CA LEU A 27 -10.08 11.08 -22.75
C LEU A 27 -11.59 11.38 -22.67
N PRO A 28 -12.13 12.34 -23.46
CA PRO A 28 -13.52 12.81 -23.34
C PRO A 28 -14.61 11.72 -23.32
N GLU A 29 -14.39 10.61 -24.03
CA GLU A 29 -15.31 9.46 -24.07
C GLU A 29 -14.67 8.17 -23.51
N GLY A 30 -13.53 8.29 -22.84
CA GLY A 30 -12.75 7.15 -22.35
C GLY A 30 -13.12 6.71 -20.93
N PRO A 31 -12.72 5.48 -20.54
CA PRO A 31 -12.73 5.08 -19.14
C PRO A 31 -11.86 6.04 -18.32
N VAL A 32 -12.20 6.21 -17.04
CA VAL A 32 -11.38 7.03 -16.12
C VAL A 32 -9.96 6.46 -16.05
N THR A 33 -8.98 7.31 -16.32
CA THR A 33 -7.55 7.02 -16.20
C THR A 33 -6.86 8.10 -15.38
N LEU A 34 -5.98 7.68 -14.48
CA LEU A 34 -5.11 8.57 -13.72
C LEU A 34 -3.65 8.22 -13.98
N ARG A 35 -2.80 9.24 -14.02
CA ARG A 35 -1.34 9.12 -13.97
C ARG A 35 -0.85 9.71 -12.66
N GLY A 36 -0.06 8.94 -11.92
CA GLY A 36 0.63 9.33 -10.72
C GLY A 36 2.12 9.45 -10.95
N THR A 37 2.77 10.42 -10.31
CA THR A 37 4.24 10.54 -10.28
C THR A 37 4.71 10.64 -8.83
N VAL A 38 5.77 9.90 -8.48
CA VAL A 38 6.35 9.86 -7.13
C VAL A 38 7.87 9.83 -7.23
N ASP A 39 8.54 10.82 -6.66
CA ASP A 39 9.99 10.69 -6.41
C ASP A 39 10.25 9.69 -5.29
N ILE A 40 11.41 9.03 -5.32
CA ILE A 40 11.81 8.07 -4.27
C ILE A 40 12.80 8.74 -3.32
N PRO A 41 12.34 9.47 -2.28
CA PRO A 41 13.21 10.01 -1.26
C PRO A 41 13.81 8.89 -0.41
N GLU A 42 14.89 9.22 0.29
CA GLU A 42 15.57 8.29 1.20
C GLU A 42 14.62 7.67 2.23
N ILE A 43 13.66 8.45 2.73
CA ILE A 43 12.71 7.99 3.76
C ILE A 43 11.79 6.85 3.30
N PHE A 44 11.64 6.63 1.98
CA PHE A 44 10.84 5.55 1.40
C PHE A 44 11.64 4.27 1.16
N LEU A 45 12.95 4.30 1.36
CA LEU A 45 13.81 3.15 1.19
C LEU A 45 13.89 2.32 2.48
N ASP A 46 13.97 1.01 2.31
CA ASP A 46 14.31 0.06 3.37
C ASP A 46 15.83 0.01 3.64
N GLU A 47 16.28 -0.86 4.54
CA GLU A 47 17.71 -1.04 4.83
C GLU A 47 18.54 -1.52 3.61
N HIS A 48 17.89 -2.11 2.60
CA HIS A 48 18.49 -2.54 1.33
C HIS A 48 18.50 -1.43 0.28
N ARG A 49 18.06 -0.22 0.64
CA ARG A 49 18.05 0.95 -0.24
C ARG A 49 17.15 0.75 -1.46
N VAL A 50 16.14 -0.12 -1.34
CA VAL A 50 15.09 -0.29 -2.35
C VAL A 50 13.77 0.25 -1.79
N LEU A 51 12.81 0.54 -2.65
CA LEU A 51 11.50 1.02 -2.21
C LEU A 51 10.84 0.03 -1.25
N HIS A 52 10.49 0.52 -0.06
CA HIS A 52 9.85 -0.29 0.98
C HIS A 52 8.52 -0.90 0.50
N SER A 53 8.28 -2.17 0.82
CA SER A 53 7.11 -2.90 0.35
C SER A 53 5.78 -2.27 0.77
N GLY A 54 5.72 -1.76 1.99
CA GLY A 54 4.56 -1.03 2.49
C GLY A 54 4.23 0.24 1.69
N ILE A 55 5.24 1.03 1.28
CA ILE A 55 4.97 2.22 0.46
C ILE A 55 4.55 1.82 -0.96
N LEU A 56 5.13 0.76 -1.53
CA LEU A 56 4.70 0.21 -2.83
C LEU A 56 3.22 -0.17 -2.82
N THR A 57 2.77 -0.93 -1.82
CA THR A 57 1.37 -1.34 -1.68
C THR A 57 0.45 -0.16 -1.38
N THR A 58 0.94 0.81 -0.59
CA THR A 58 0.18 2.04 -0.26
C THR A 58 -0.06 2.89 -1.50
N LEU A 59 0.96 3.09 -2.34
CA LEU A 59 0.83 3.85 -3.59
C LEU A 59 -0.20 3.20 -4.54
N ALA A 60 -0.19 1.87 -4.65
CA ALA A 60 -1.17 1.14 -5.45
C ALA A 60 -2.60 1.32 -4.91
N ASP A 61 -2.81 1.20 -3.59
CA ASP A 61 -4.12 1.43 -2.95
C ASP A 61 -4.60 2.87 -3.18
N ILE A 62 -3.73 3.87 -2.99
CA ILE A 62 -4.07 5.28 -3.16
C ILE A 62 -4.58 5.54 -4.58
N ILE A 63 -3.75 5.30 -5.61
CA ILE A 63 -4.11 5.71 -6.97
C ILE A 63 -5.21 4.82 -7.56
N GLY A 64 -5.23 3.53 -7.21
CA GLY A 64 -6.33 2.63 -7.58
C GLY A 64 -7.65 3.05 -6.95
N GLY A 65 -7.63 3.43 -5.66
CA GLY A 65 -8.77 3.97 -4.94
C GLY A 65 -9.27 5.30 -5.53
N PHE A 66 -8.37 6.23 -5.85
CA PHE A 66 -8.74 7.48 -6.54
C PHE A 66 -9.41 7.21 -7.90
N THR A 67 -8.88 6.24 -8.66
CA THR A 67 -9.44 5.85 -9.96
C THR A 67 -10.85 5.29 -9.82
N CYS A 68 -11.05 4.35 -8.90
CA CYS A 68 -12.38 3.82 -8.55
C CYS A 68 -13.33 4.93 -8.08
N GLY A 69 -12.86 5.83 -7.22
CA GLY A 69 -13.64 6.92 -6.65
C GLY A 69 -14.13 7.92 -7.70
N LEU A 70 -13.27 8.33 -8.63
CA LEU A 70 -13.66 9.21 -9.73
C LEU A 70 -14.65 8.54 -10.68
N ALA A 71 -14.44 7.25 -10.98
CA ALA A 71 -15.35 6.49 -11.85
C ALA A 71 -16.72 6.22 -11.21
N ALA A 72 -16.81 6.29 -9.88
CA ALA A 72 -18.02 5.99 -9.11
C ALA A 72 -18.73 7.23 -8.55
N LEU A 73 -18.31 8.45 -8.90
CA LEU A 73 -18.98 9.67 -8.43
C LEU A 73 -20.49 9.61 -8.72
N PRO A 74 -21.35 10.05 -7.75
CA PRO A 74 -21.02 10.74 -6.50
C PRO A 74 -20.84 9.81 -5.28
N LEU A 75 -20.57 8.52 -5.47
CA LEU A 75 -20.35 7.58 -4.36
C LEU A 75 -18.91 7.68 -3.84
N TRP A 76 -18.73 7.32 -2.57
CA TRP A 76 -17.44 7.10 -1.94
C TRP A 76 -16.97 5.66 -2.16
N ILE A 77 -15.67 5.43 -2.04
CA ILE A 77 -15.05 4.11 -2.16
C ILE A 77 -14.39 3.68 -0.87
N VAL A 78 -14.46 2.39 -0.57
CA VAL A 78 -13.64 1.75 0.45
C VAL A 78 -13.00 0.50 -0.15
N SER A 79 -11.70 0.33 0.01
CA SER A 79 -10.97 -0.82 -0.52
C SER A 79 -11.54 -2.12 0.08
N THR A 80 -11.86 -3.08 -0.79
CA THR A 80 -12.27 -4.44 -0.40
C THR A 80 -11.18 -5.46 -0.73
N ASP A 81 -10.36 -5.18 -1.75
CA ASP A 81 -9.31 -6.08 -2.18
C ASP A 81 -8.14 -5.32 -2.81
N LEU A 82 -6.91 -5.76 -2.54
CA LEU A 82 -5.69 -5.29 -3.20
C LEU A 82 -4.85 -6.52 -3.57
N ASN A 83 -4.54 -6.65 -4.86
CA ASN A 83 -3.59 -7.66 -5.33
C ASN A 83 -2.44 -6.93 -6.00
N ILE A 84 -1.20 -7.29 -5.67
CA ILE A 84 -0.02 -6.71 -6.30
C ILE A 84 1.06 -7.76 -6.50
N SER A 85 1.68 -7.72 -7.68
CA SER A 85 2.85 -8.51 -8.03
C SER A 85 4.00 -7.57 -8.36
N ARG A 86 5.11 -7.73 -7.64
CA ARG A 86 6.37 -7.02 -7.84
C ARG A 86 7.28 -7.88 -8.73
N PHE A 87 7.75 -7.28 -9.81
CA PHE A 87 8.66 -7.92 -10.76
C PHE A 87 10.10 -7.48 -10.56
N ARG A 88 10.31 -6.24 -10.11
CA ARG A 88 11.62 -5.61 -9.92
C ARG A 88 11.59 -4.66 -8.73
N PHE A 89 12.78 -4.29 -8.24
CA PHE A 89 12.91 -3.22 -7.26
C PHE A 89 12.87 -1.85 -7.91
N ALA A 90 12.17 -0.93 -7.27
CA ALA A 90 12.24 0.50 -7.57
C ALA A 90 13.44 1.09 -6.83
N ILE A 91 14.36 1.73 -7.56
CA ILE A 91 15.68 2.13 -7.02
C ILE A 91 16.01 3.58 -7.34
N ARG A 92 15.70 4.03 -8.57
CA ARG A 92 16.12 5.37 -9.06
C ARG A 92 15.01 6.38 -8.93
N GLY A 93 13.82 6.03 -9.43
CA GLY A 93 12.72 6.96 -9.57
C GLY A 93 12.98 8.03 -10.64
N PRO A 94 11.98 8.87 -10.96
CA PRO A 94 10.64 8.85 -10.39
C PRO A 94 9.86 7.59 -10.77
N LEU A 95 8.96 7.17 -9.89
CA LEU A 95 7.94 6.18 -10.20
C LEU A 95 6.79 6.85 -10.92
N GLU A 96 6.38 6.25 -12.02
CA GLU A 96 5.15 6.55 -12.70
C GLU A 96 4.13 5.44 -12.43
N LEU A 97 2.92 5.83 -12.03
CA LEU A 97 1.80 4.95 -11.77
C LEU A 97 0.68 5.25 -12.76
N ASN A 98 0.41 4.33 -13.67
CA ASN A 98 -0.68 4.48 -14.63
C ASN A 98 -1.86 3.61 -14.23
N THR A 99 -3.07 4.16 -14.34
CA THR A 99 -4.29 3.45 -13.97
C THR A 99 -5.33 3.50 -15.06
N GLN A 100 -6.19 2.49 -15.04
CA GLN A 100 -7.42 2.47 -15.81
C GLN A 100 -8.52 1.79 -15.01
N ILE A 101 -9.73 2.32 -15.09
CA ILE A 101 -10.90 1.62 -14.57
C ILE A 101 -11.19 0.40 -15.44
N LEU A 102 -11.27 -0.77 -14.82
CA LEU A 102 -11.54 -2.05 -15.48
C LEU A 102 -13.04 -2.38 -15.45
N ARG A 103 -13.72 -1.96 -14.37
CA ARG A 103 -15.16 -2.19 -14.19
C ARG A 103 -15.74 -1.20 -13.20
N VAL A 104 -16.95 -0.70 -13.51
CA VAL A 104 -17.84 -0.04 -12.54
C VAL A 104 -19.15 -0.82 -12.52
N GLY A 105 -19.52 -1.33 -11.36
CA GLY A 105 -20.79 -2.01 -11.11
C GLY A 105 -21.68 -1.22 -10.16
N LYS A 106 -22.82 -1.81 -9.79
CA LYS A 106 -23.78 -1.20 -8.88
C LYS A 106 -23.25 -1.00 -7.46
N SER A 107 -22.38 -1.89 -6.99
CA SER A 107 -21.89 -1.94 -5.60
C SER A 107 -20.37 -1.99 -5.49
N SER A 108 -19.65 -2.07 -6.60
CA SER A 108 -18.19 -2.13 -6.61
C SER A 108 -17.58 -1.53 -7.86
N ALA A 109 -16.33 -1.10 -7.74
CA ALA A 109 -15.48 -0.67 -8.84
C ALA A 109 -14.12 -1.39 -8.77
N VAL A 110 -13.48 -1.59 -9.91
CA VAL A 110 -12.20 -2.28 -10.04
C VAL A 110 -11.27 -1.47 -10.95
N ALA A 111 -10.07 -1.17 -10.48
CA ALA A 111 -9.03 -0.48 -11.23
C ALA A 111 -7.76 -1.33 -11.35
N GLY A 112 -7.10 -1.23 -12.49
CA GLY A 112 -5.74 -1.73 -12.71
C GLY A 112 -4.72 -0.62 -12.48
N VAL A 113 -3.57 -0.97 -11.91
CA VAL A 113 -2.46 -0.04 -11.63
C VAL A 113 -1.16 -0.66 -12.12
N THR A 114 -0.44 0.04 -12.98
CA THR A 114 0.90 -0.34 -13.44
C THR A 114 1.92 0.65 -12.91
N LEU A 115 2.99 0.15 -12.29
CA LEU A 115 4.06 0.97 -11.70
C LEU A 115 5.36 0.76 -12.47
N THR A 116 5.96 1.86 -12.94
CA THR A 116 7.22 1.86 -13.71
C THR A 116 8.23 2.82 -13.10
N ASP A 117 9.50 2.42 -13.03
CA ASP A 117 10.61 3.30 -12.65
C ASP A 117 11.16 3.99 -13.90
N THR A 118 10.78 5.25 -14.09
CA THR A 118 11.17 6.05 -15.26
C THR A 118 12.65 6.41 -15.26
N GLY A 119 13.30 6.45 -14.09
CA GLY A 119 14.75 6.64 -13.98
C GLY A 119 15.56 5.38 -14.27
N SER A 120 14.89 4.23 -14.43
CA SER A 120 15.48 2.93 -14.75
C SER A 120 14.97 2.40 -16.10
N ASP A 121 15.10 3.20 -17.16
CA ASP A 121 14.67 2.85 -18.53
C ASP A 121 13.21 2.38 -18.63
N ASN A 122 12.31 2.99 -17.85
CA ASN A 122 10.90 2.61 -17.73
C ASN A 122 10.70 1.15 -17.30
N ALA A 123 11.57 0.64 -16.41
CA ALA A 123 11.44 -0.70 -15.88
C ALA A 123 10.08 -0.91 -15.21
N LEU A 124 9.37 -1.97 -15.62
CA LEU A 124 8.15 -2.42 -14.96
C LEU A 124 8.49 -2.94 -13.56
N ILE A 125 8.00 -2.24 -12.53
CA ILE A 125 8.25 -2.55 -11.13
C ILE A 125 7.18 -3.48 -10.59
N ALA A 126 5.92 -3.12 -10.79
CA ALA A 126 4.80 -3.88 -10.26
C ALA A 126 3.53 -3.67 -11.08
N ASN A 127 2.60 -4.62 -10.94
CA ASN A 127 1.23 -4.50 -11.42
C ASN A 127 0.27 -4.85 -10.30
N ALA A 128 -0.82 -4.11 -10.19
CA ALA A 128 -1.81 -4.28 -9.13
C ALA A 128 -3.24 -4.17 -9.64
N VAL A 129 -4.16 -4.77 -8.89
CA VAL A 129 -5.61 -4.64 -9.07
C VAL A 129 -6.22 -4.25 -7.73
N VAL A 130 -6.95 -3.14 -7.73
CA VAL A 130 -7.66 -2.61 -6.56
C VAL A 130 -9.15 -2.75 -6.80
N SER A 131 -9.85 -3.36 -5.84
CA SER A 131 -11.32 -3.42 -5.82
C SER A 131 -11.84 -2.60 -4.65
N SER A 132 -12.94 -1.90 -4.88
CA SER A 132 -13.56 -1.06 -3.85
C SER A 132 -15.07 -1.26 -3.83
N ALA A 133 -15.66 -1.25 -2.64
CA ALA A 133 -17.10 -1.14 -2.45
C ALA A 133 -17.54 0.33 -2.60
N LEU A 134 -18.73 0.53 -3.15
CA LEU A 134 -19.32 1.85 -3.35
C LEU A 134 -20.30 2.16 -2.21
N LEU A 135 -20.08 3.29 -1.53
CA LEU A 135 -20.88 3.73 -0.38
C LEU A 135 -21.42 5.14 -0.63
N ALA A 136 -22.67 5.37 -0.26
CA ALA A 136 -23.22 6.73 -0.24
C ALA A 136 -22.76 7.43 1.06
N PRO A 137 -21.95 8.50 0.99
CA PRO A 137 -21.59 9.27 2.18
C PRO A 137 -22.83 9.95 2.78
N PRO A 138 -22.95 10.02 4.13
CA PRO A 138 -24.12 10.57 4.81
C PRO A 138 -24.48 12.00 4.39
N ASP A 139 -23.48 12.85 4.20
CA ASP A 139 -23.64 14.28 3.86
C ASP A 139 -23.36 14.57 2.37
N GLY A 140 -23.32 13.53 1.54
CA GLY A 140 -22.94 13.65 0.14
C GLY A 140 -21.42 13.80 -0.07
N MET A 141 -21.02 13.79 -1.33
CA MET A 141 -19.64 14.08 -1.72
C MET A 141 -19.47 15.57 -1.98
N PRO A 142 -18.34 16.19 -1.61
CA PRO A 142 -18.00 17.50 -2.13
C PRO A 142 -17.89 17.43 -3.66
N GLU A 143 -18.31 18.50 -4.34
CA GLU A 143 -18.11 18.63 -5.78
C GLU A 143 -16.62 18.49 -6.10
N ARG A 144 -16.33 17.79 -7.20
CA ARG A 144 -14.96 17.63 -7.71
C ARG A 144 -14.89 18.18 -9.11
N GLU A 145 -14.00 19.16 -9.28
CA GLU A 145 -13.65 19.66 -10.60
C GLU A 145 -12.96 18.56 -11.42
N ARG A 146 -13.25 18.55 -12.72
CA ARG A 146 -12.60 17.70 -13.70
C ARG A 146 -11.92 18.56 -14.77
N PRO A 147 -10.70 18.20 -15.23
CA PRO A 147 -9.93 17.02 -14.85
C PRO A 147 -9.43 17.07 -13.40
N PHE A 148 -9.55 15.95 -12.69
CA PHE A 148 -9.12 15.84 -11.30
C PHE A 148 -7.60 15.98 -11.18
N ARG A 149 -7.16 16.73 -10.17
CA ARG A 149 -5.75 16.84 -9.79
C ARG A 149 -5.60 16.73 -8.28
N PHE A 150 -4.64 15.92 -7.86
CA PHE A 150 -4.14 15.88 -6.49
C PHE A 150 -2.66 16.23 -6.53
N ALA A 151 -2.31 17.44 -6.09
CA ALA A 151 -0.92 17.86 -6.07
C ALA A 151 -0.19 17.20 -4.91
N ALA A 152 1.03 16.72 -5.16
CA ALA A 152 1.92 16.30 -4.08
C ALA A 152 2.10 17.47 -3.09
N SER A 153 2.06 17.17 -1.79
CA SER A 153 2.30 18.20 -0.78
C SER A 153 3.78 18.56 -0.75
N ASP A 154 4.08 19.80 -0.36
CA ASP A 154 5.45 20.26 -0.17
C ASP A 154 6.17 19.34 0.83
N PRO A 155 7.29 18.69 0.44
CA PRO A 155 8.04 17.82 1.35
C PRO A 155 8.40 18.48 2.68
N GLU A 156 8.66 19.78 2.71
CA GLU A 156 9.00 20.52 3.94
C GLU A 156 7.79 20.66 4.90
N SER A 157 6.57 20.47 4.38
CA SER A 157 5.33 20.50 5.17
C SER A 157 4.93 19.13 5.74
N LEU A 158 5.64 18.06 5.39
CA LEU A 158 5.31 16.69 5.78
C LEU A 158 6.29 16.16 6.84
N PRO A 159 5.86 15.16 7.64
CA PRO A 159 6.77 14.47 8.54
C PRO A 159 7.94 13.85 7.78
N ASP A 160 9.17 14.16 8.20
CA ASP A 160 10.40 13.53 7.70
C ASP A 160 10.66 12.22 8.47
N LEU A 161 9.72 11.28 8.33
CA LEU A 161 9.72 9.99 9.03
C LEU A 161 9.93 8.85 8.04
N ARG A 162 10.68 7.82 8.44
CA ARG A 162 10.78 6.56 7.69
C ARG A 162 9.41 5.89 7.61
N VAL A 163 9.19 5.05 6.59
CA VAL A 163 7.87 4.42 6.34
C VAL A 163 7.29 3.76 7.59
N LEU A 164 8.05 2.89 8.26
CA LEU A 164 7.58 2.19 9.45
C LEU A 164 7.29 3.13 10.62
N GLU A 165 8.06 4.21 10.77
CA GLU A 165 7.84 5.22 11.81
C GLU A 165 6.56 6.04 11.55
N PHE A 166 6.35 6.49 10.30
CA PHE A 166 5.14 7.20 9.90
C PHE A 166 3.88 6.36 10.17
N PHE A 167 3.92 5.08 9.82
CA PHE A 167 2.83 4.14 10.05
C PHE A 167 2.76 3.61 11.50
N ARG A 168 3.66 4.04 12.40
CA ARG A 168 3.73 3.60 13.80
C ARG A 168 3.80 2.08 13.96
N VAL A 169 4.59 1.46 13.12
CA VAL A 169 4.78 0.01 13.12
C VAL A 169 5.66 -0.38 14.30
N THR A 170 5.19 -1.34 15.11
CA THR A 170 5.94 -1.92 16.23
C THR A 170 6.06 -3.42 16.04
N VAL A 171 7.25 -3.97 16.24
CA VAL A 171 7.47 -5.42 16.30
C VAL A 171 7.14 -5.89 17.71
N GLU A 172 6.16 -6.78 17.84
CA GLU A 172 5.72 -7.33 19.13
C GLU A 172 6.39 -8.69 19.41
N ALA A 173 6.52 -9.50 18.36
CA ALA A 173 7.17 -10.81 18.38
C ALA A 173 7.62 -11.20 16.96
N HIS A 174 8.34 -12.31 16.82
CA HIS A 174 8.85 -12.81 15.54
C HIS A 174 7.76 -13.01 14.45
N ASP A 175 6.53 -13.29 14.85
CA ASP A 175 5.37 -13.49 13.97
C ASP A 175 4.32 -12.39 14.08
N THR A 176 4.58 -11.36 14.89
CA THR A 176 3.55 -10.39 15.29
C THR A 176 4.08 -8.96 15.18
N VAL A 177 3.37 -8.15 14.41
CA VAL A 177 3.67 -6.72 14.20
C VAL A 177 2.38 -5.93 14.41
N SER A 178 2.45 -4.74 14.98
CA SER A 178 1.30 -3.89 15.25
C SER A 178 1.42 -2.50 14.62
N ILE A 179 0.27 -1.84 14.42
CA ILE A 179 0.16 -0.40 14.16
C ILE A 179 -0.74 0.21 15.22
N ASP A 180 -0.23 1.24 15.90
CA ASP A 180 -1.06 2.10 16.75
C ASP A 180 -1.87 3.08 15.88
N ILE A 181 -3.20 2.99 15.96
CA ILE A 181 -4.09 3.84 15.15
C ILE A 181 -4.13 5.24 15.74
N ASN A 182 -3.74 6.23 14.95
CA ASN A 182 -4.03 7.64 15.19
C ASN A 182 -4.96 8.21 14.11
N ASP A 183 -5.31 9.49 14.23
CA ASP A 183 -6.19 10.16 13.27
C ASP A 183 -5.52 10.37 11.90
N ASP A 184 -4.20 10.43 11.84
CA ASP A 184 -3.44 10.60 10.59
C ASP A 184 -3.57 9.39 9.64
N LEU A 185 -3.77 8.20 10.21
CA LEU A 185 -3.92 6.96 9.48
C LEU A 185 -5.36 6.67 9.03
N ARG A 186 -6.32 7.52 9.43
CA ARG A 186 -7.75 7.38 9.07
C ARG A 186 -8.07 8.18 7.82
N ASN A 187 -9.00 7.68 7.02
CA ASN A 187 -9.58 8.38 5.87
C ASN A 187 -10.80 9.21 6.29
N PRO A 188 -11.41 10.00 5.37
CA PRO A 188 -12.60 10.81 5.67
C PRO A 188 -13.82 10.02 6.14
N TRP A 189 -13.86 8.70 5.91
CA TRP A 189 -14.89 7.79 6.44
C TRP A 189 -14.66 7.41 7.92
N GLY A 190 -13.58 7.88 8.53
CA GLY A 190 -13.20 7.61 9.92
C GLY A 190 -12.74 6.17 10.14
N ILE A 191 -12.20 5.52 9.11
CA ILE A 191 -11.59 4.19 9.16
C ILE A 191 -10.15 4.27 8.66
N VAL A 192 -9.31 3.31 9.06
CA VAL A 192 -7.93 3.25 8.58
C VAL A 192 -7.87 3.10 7.05
N HIS A 193 -6.90 3.78 6.42
CA HIS A 193 -6.66 3.64 4.98
C HIS A 193 -6.28 2.20 4.59
N GLY A 194 -6.68 1.77 3.39
CA GLY A 194 -6.30 0.46 2.86
C GLY A 194 -4.79 0.28 2.77
N GLY A 195 -4.08 1.32 2.31
CA GLY A 195 -2.62 1.37 2.26
C GLY A 195 -1.93 1.17 3.61
N THR A 196 -2.49 1.70 4.70
CA THR A 196 -1.97 1.47 6.05
C THR A 196 -2.03 -0.01 6.44
N ILE A 197 -3.17 -0.67 6.21
CA ILE A 197 -3.33 -2.11 6.47
C ILE A 197 -2.41 -2.92 5.53
N ALA A 198 -2.25 -2.51 4.27
CA ALA A 198 -1.35 -3.16 3.32
C ALA A 198 0.12 -3.03 3.75
N THR A 199 0.52 -1.89 4.31
CA THR A 199 1.83 -1.70 4.94
C THR A 199 2.03 -2.65 6.13
N LEU A 200 1.03 -2.76 7.01
CA LEU A 200 1.10 -3.72 8.12
C LEU A 200 1.27 -5.15 7.61
N VAL A 201 0.51 -5.55 6.59
CA VAL A 201 0.65 -6.88 5.97
C VAL A 201 2.06 -7.14 5.45
N ALA A 202 2.65 -6.17 4.74
CA ALA A 202 4.01 -6.30 4.23
C ALA A 202 5.02 -6.41 5.38
N ALA A 203 4.93 -5.52 6.37
CA ALA A 203 5.82 -5.51 7.53
C ALA A 203 5.73 -6.82 8.35
N THR A 204 4.52 -7.32 8.62
CA THR A 204 4.32 -8.59 9.32
C THR A 204 4.94 -9.77 8.54
N ALA A 205 4.70 -9.83 7.23
CA ALA A 205 5.23 -10.92 6.40
C ALA A 205 6.76 -10.89 6.32
N GLU A 206 7.35 -9.73 6.03
CA GLU A 206 8.80 -9.58 5.88
C GLU A 206 9.53 -9.80 7.22
N HIS A 207 8.97 -9.29 8.32
CA HIS A 207 9.50 -9.55 9.65
C HIS A 207 9.47 -11.05 10.00
N PHE A 208 8.36 -11.73 9.75
CA PHE A 208 8.27 -13.18 9.95
C PHE A 208 9.29 -13.95 9.09
N GLY A 209 9.59 -13.45 7.89
CA GLY A 209 10.63 -13.99 7.01
C GLY A 209 12.00 -14.10 7.68
N LEU A 210 12.35 -13.19 8.59
CA LEU A 210 13.62 -13.23 9.35
C LEU A 210 13.73 -14.47 10.24
N SER A 211 12.61 -15.05 10.67
CA SER A 211 12.58 -16.27 11.48
C SER A 211 12.64 -17.56 10.66
N LEU A 212 12.53 -17.48 9.32
CA LEU A 212 12.51 -18.65 8.46
C LEU A 212 13.92 -19.20 8.24
N PRO A 213 14.10 -20.53 8.23
CA PRO A 213 15.42 -21.13 8.06
C PRO A 213 16.04 -20.78 6.70
N SER A 214 17.36 -20.53 6.71
CA SER A 214 18.17 -20.47 5.50
C SER A 214 18.19 -21.85 4.85
N SER A 215 17.65 -21.97 3.64
CA SER A 215 17.52 -23.25 2.92
C SER A 215 18.81 -23.65 2.18
N THR A 216 19.84 -22.79 2.20
CA THR A 216 21.15 -23.01 1.59
C THR A 216 22.18 -23.41 2.64
N ALA A 217 22.48 -24.71 2.70
CA ALA A 217 23.63 -25.22 3.46
C ALA A 217 24.92 -24.66 2.84
N GLY A 218 25.56 -23.69 3.50
CA GLY A 218 26.89 -23.19 3.14
C GLY A 218 27.00 -21.68 2.87
N GLU A 219 25.92 -20.91 2.92
CA GLU A 219 26.00 -19.45 2.90
C GLU A 219 26.29 -18.91 4.31
N SER A 220 27.24 -17.96 4.37
CA SER A 220 27.67 -17.32 5.61
C SER A 220 26.47 -16.69 6.33
N SER A 221 26.52 -16.71 7.66
CA SER A 221 25.47 -16.39 8.65
C SER A 221 24.90 -14.96 8.65
N ALA A 222 24.92 -14.24 7.53
CA ALA A 222 24.11 -13.04 7.38
C ALA A 222 22.71 -13.48 6.93
N GLU A 223 21.73 -13.31 7.81
CA GLU A 223 20.30 -13.51 7.50
C GLU A 223 19.99 -12.80 6.19
N THR A 224 19.75 -13.57 5.13
CA THR A 224 19.37 -13.00 3.84
C THR A 224 17.90 -12.58 3.97
N PRO A 225 17.61 -11.28 3.93
CA PRO A 225 16.27 -10.78 4.23
C PRO A 225 15.29 -11.16 3.13
N PHE A 226 14.01 -11.07 3.49
CA PHE A 226 12.91 -11.35 2.59
C PHE A 226 12.20 -10.05 2.19
N TYR A 227 11.61 -10.05 1.01
CA TYR A 227 10.67 -9.03 0.58
C TYR A 227 9.37 -9.65 0.09
N ALA A 228 8.27 -8.90 0.20
CA ALA A 228 6.96 -9.25 -0.33
C ALA A 228 6.95 -9.09 -1.86
N GLN A 229 7.06 -10.21 -2.57
CA GLN A 229 7.00 -10.23 -4.03
C GLN A 229 5.55 -10.11 -4.51
N ASP A 230 4.67 -10.96 -4.00
CA ASP A 230 3.25 -10.99 -4.36
C ASP A 230 2.40 -10.88 -3.10
N THR A 231 1.38 -10.03 -3.12
CA THR A 231 0.43 -9.86 -2.01
C THR A 231 -0.99 -9.95 -2.56
N VAL A 232 -1.77 -10.88 -2.00
CA VAL A 232 -3.22 -10.99 -2.20
C VAL A 232 -3.88 -10.61 -0.88
N LEU A 233 -4.45 -9.41 -0.80
CA LEU A 233 -5.04 -8.84 0.41
C LEU A 233 -6.56 -8.66 0.27
N ARG A 234 -7.30 -9.12 1.28
CA ARG A 234 -8.75 -8.99 1.42
C ARG A 234 -9.06 -8.15 2.65
N PHE A 235 -9.78 -7.06 2.46
CA PHE A 235 -10.29 -6.23 3.55
C PHE A 235 -11.67 -6.75 3.94
N LEU A 236 -11.77 -7.32 5.14
CA LEU A 236 -12.99 -7.98 5.62
C LEU A 236 -13.85 -7.03 6.45
N ARG A 237 -13.22 -6.17 7.24
CA ARG A 237 -13.88 -5.18 8.12
C ARG A 237 -13.01 -3.93 8.28
N PRO A 238 -13.63 -2.76 8.51
CA PRO A 238 -12.88 -1.53 8.72
C PRO A 238 -12.08 -1.57 10.02
N GLY A 239 -10.78 -1.27 9.96
CA GLY A 239 -9.98 -0.94 11.15
C GLY A 239 -10.40 0.42 11.71
N ARG A 240 -10.75 0.48 13.01
CA ARG A 240 -11.30 1.70 13.64
C ARG A 240 -10.68 2.02 14.98
N VAL A 241 -10.54 1.04 15.88
CA VAL A 241 -10.26 1.31 17.29
C VAL A 241 -8.77 1.21 17.56
N GLY A 242 -8.18 0.06 17.25
CA GLY A 242 -6.75 -0.17 17.33
C GLY A 242 -6.28 -0.65 18.71
N PRO A 243 -5.00 -1.07 18.81
CA PRO A 243 -4.06 -1.22 17.70
C PRO A 243 -4.50 -2.27 16.67
N LEU A 244 -4.01 -2.14 15.44
CA LEU A 244 -4.13 -3.21 14.44
C LEU A 244 -2.96 -4.17 14.64
N ILE A 245 -3.24 -5.45 14.85
CA ILE A 245 -2.23 -6.48 15.08
C ILE A 245 -2.22 -7.43 13.89
N GLY A 246 -1.09 -7.51 13.21
CA GLY A 246 -0.81 -8.49 12.17
C GLY A 246 -0.08 -9.70 12.75
N VAL A 247 -0.59 -10.89 12.46
CA VAL A 247 0.05 -12.17 12.82
C VAL A 247 0.32 -12.95 11.54
N ALA A 248 1.56 -13.38 11.34
CA ALA A 248 1.97 -14.22 10.23
C ALA A 248 2.03 -15.71 10.61
N ARG A 249 1.75 -16.57 9.65
CA ARG A 249 2.05 -18.00 9.73
C ARG A 249 2.58 -18.52 8.40
N LEU A 250 3.49 -19.48 8.47
CA LEU A 250 3.96 -20.18 7.28
C LEU A 250 2.83 -21.02 6.66
N VAL A 251 2.65 -20.90 5.35
CA VAL A 251 1.72 -21.73 4.56
C VAL A 251 2.51 -22.77 3.76
N GLY A 252 3.67 -22.40 3.23
CA GLY A 252 4.53 -23.32 2.51
C GLY A 252 5.90 -22.74 2.20
N GLU A 253 6.89 -23.62 2.09
CA GLU A 253 8.25 -23.26 1.71
C GLU A 253 8.42 -23.21 0.20
N ARG A 254 9.37 -22.42 -0.27
CA ARG A 254 9.79 -22.35 -1.66
C ARG A 254 11.29 -22.42 -1.74
N ILE A 255 11.81 -22.87 -2.87
CA ILE A 255 13.26 -22.88 -3.13
C ILE A 255 13.88 -21.47 -3.03
N ASP A 256 13.11 -20.44 -3.40
CA ASP A 256 13.54 -19.05 -3.44
C ASP A 256 12.90 -18.17 -2.35
N GLY A 257 12.13 -18.75 -1.43
CA GLY A 257 11.42 -18.00 -0.43
C GLY A 257 10.37 -18.79 0.35
N ALA A 258 9.21 -18.16 0.58
CA ALA A 258 8.11 -18.78 1.32
C ALA A 258 6.76 -18.18 0.91
N CYS A 259 5.69 -18.89 1.25
CA CYS A 259 4.33 -18.38 1.21
C CYS A 259 3.83 -18.26 2.65
N VAL A 260 3.36 -17.09 3.03
CA VAL A 260 2.89 -16.78 4.39
C VAL A 260 1.46 -16.26 4.34
N GLU A 261 0.65 -16.66 5.31
CA GLU A 261 -0.63 -16.04 5.57
C GLU A 261 -0.43 -14.98 6.65
N VAL A 262 -1.03 -13.80 6.45
CA VAL A 262 -1.07 -12.73 7.43
C VAL A 262 -2.52 -12.41 7.77
N THR A 263 -2.86 -12.46 9.06
CA THR A 263 -4.17 -12.04 9.58
C THR A 263 -4.02 -10.73 10.33
N ILE A 264 -4.83 -9.73 9.99
CA ILE A 264 -4.90 -8.45 10.69
C ILE A 264 -6.14 -8.39 11.58
N ARG A 265 -5.96 -8.09 12.86
CA ARG A 265 -7.03 -7.91 13.85
C ARG A 265 -7.04 -6.50 14.39
N ASP A 266 -8.23 -5.96 14.65
CA ASP A 266 -8.41 -4.74 15.44
C ASP A 266 -8.61 -5.14 16.90
N SER A 267 -7.54 -5.09 17.71
CA SER A 267 -7.59 -5.59 19.09
C SER A 267 -8.44 -4.70 20.01
N GLY A 268 -8.59 -3.42 19.66
CA GLY A 268 -9.51 -2.50 20.33
C GLY A 268 -10.99 -2.76 19.99
N SER A 269 -11.27 -3.61 19.00
CA SER A 269 -12.64 -3.93 18.55
C SER A 269 -12.93 -5.43 18.66
N ASP A 270 -12.90 -5.97 19.88
CA ASP A 270 -13.17 -7.38 20.18
C ASP A 270 -12.29 -8.36 19.37
N ASP A 271 -11.03 -8.00 19.10
CA ASP A 271 -10.09 -8.80 18.28
C ASP A 271 -10.65 -9.22 16.90
N ARG A 272 -11.53 -8.39 16.33
CA ARG A 272 -12.17 -8.69 15.04
C ARG A 272 -11.14 -8.70 13.92
N VAL A 273 -11.22 -9.73 13.07
CA VAL A 273 -10.43 -9.79 11.84
C VAL A 273 -10.86 -8.64 10.92
N ALA A 274 -9.90 -7.77 10.63
CA ALA A 274 -10.03 -6.62 9.73
C ALA A 274 -9.60 -6.98 8.31
N ALA A 275 -8.56 -7.79 8.16
CA ALA A 275 -8.05 -8.21 6.86
C ALA A 275 -7.34 -9.57 6.94
N GLU A 276 -7.27 -10.24 5.79
CA GLU A 276 -6.46 -11.44 5.58
C GLU A 276 -5.65 -11.29 4.30
N ALA A 277 -4.42 -11.79 4.31
CA ALA A 277 -3.54 -11.78 3.17
C ALA A 277 -2.77 -13.08 3.00
N VAL A 278 -2.46 -13.39 1.75
CA VAL A 278 -1.41 -14.35 1.40
C VAL A 278 -0.29 -13.57 0.72
N VAL A 279 0.93 -13.73 1.26
CA VAL A 279 2.12 -13.04 0.77
C VAL A 279 3.14 -14.08 0.31
N THR A 280 3.60 -13.94 -0.93
CA THR A 280 4.79 -14.66 -1.41
C THR A 280 6.00 -13.84 -1.04
N LEU A 281 6.78 -14.35 -0.09
CA LEU A 281 8.07 -13.81 0.29
C LEU A 281 9.15 -14.39 -0.61
N ARG A 282 10.10 -13.55 -1.00
CA ARG A 282 11.30 -13.96 -1.73
C ARG A 282 12.53 -13.41 -1.04
N ARG A 283 13.61 -14.18 -1.04
CA ARG A 283 14.90 -13.73 -0.51
C ARG A 283 15.55 -12.75 -1.47
N PHE A 284 16.22 -11.73 -0.92
CA PHE A 284 17.18 -10.95 -1.69
C PHE A 284 18.31 -11.87 -2.20
N ARG A 285 18.80 -11.61 -3.40
CA ARG A 285 19.97 -12.29 -3.97
C ARG A 285 21.14 -11.31 -4.01
N GLU A 286 22.37 -11.80 -3.95
CA GLU A 286 23.55 -10.96 -4.15
C GLU A 286 23.52 -10.21 -5.51
N SER A 287 22.89 -10.81 -6.51
CA SER A 287 22.70 -10.22 -7.83
C SER A 287 21.61 -9.15 -7.89
N ASP A 288 20.82 -8.99 -6.83
CA ASP A 288 19.72 -8.04 -6.84
C ASP A 288 20.26 -6.61 -6.81
N PRO A 289 19.72 -5.72 -7.66
CA PRO A 289 20.24 -4.36 -7.77
C PRO A 289 19.90 -3.59 -6.49
N LEU A 290 20.94 -3.21 -5.75
CA LEU A 290 20.85 -2.29 -4.61
C LEU A 290 21.25 -0.88 -5.05
N ARG A 291 20.66 0.15 -4.44
CA ARG A 291 21.11 1.53 -4.67
C ARG A 291 22.50 1.68 -4.05
N SER A 292 23.55 1.62 -4.87
CA SER A 292 24.91 1.94 -4.44
C SER A 292 24.91 3.33 -3.78
N GLN A 293 25.54 3.47 -2.61
CA GLN A 293 25.74 4.79 -2.01
C GLN A 293 26.50 5.66 -3.03
N ALA A 294 25.87 6.77 -3.42
CA ALA A 294 26.54 7.83 -4.16
C ALA A 294 27.20 8.77 -3.15
#